data_AF-G3B642-F1
#
_entry.id   AF-G3B642-F1
#
_cell.length_a   1.000
_cell.length_b   1.000
_cell.length_c   1.000
_cell.angle_alpha   90.00
_cell.angle_beta   90.00
_cell.angle_gamma   90.00
#
_symmetry.space_group_name_H-M   'P 1'
#
loop_
_entity.id
_entity.type
_entity.pdbx_description
1 polymer ?
#
loop_
_entity_poly.entity_id
_entity_poly.type
_entity_poly.pdbx_seq_one_letter_code
_entity_poly.pdbx_strand_id
1 'polypeptide(L)'
;MSGQEIPKITDPKALTGVYKKRGAFDKQRKTLLENFKSSETHSNLLLKLKLMVESKVKNNPDILMKNKGKMAALIQGEIMSEHNSKDSTSLLSIVDKDIQEKIIDSPEFHELLRKELKEVKRREEGITDEEFNRILEEEHQQEQQKKAQLQKDKEIHNSDKERSSYRPNKVTKAPRFKYNSVNTSRNSSTNKEGNSSGNSSTSAGSTNEAPKKGFHLMY
;
A
#
# COMPACT_ATOMS: atom_id res chain seq x y z
N MET A 1 -48.89 0.25 8.74
CA MET A 1 -47.64 1.01 8.59
C MET A 1 -46.51 0.09 9.03
N SER A 2 -45.97 -0.70 8.09
CA SER A 2 -44.89 -1.64 8.35
C SER A 2 -43.58 -0.86 8.48
N GLY A 3 -43.07 -0.73 9.70
CA GLY A 3 -41.74 -0.20 9.98
C GLY A 3 -40.71 -1.13 9.35
N GLN A 4 -40.15 -0.73 8.22
CA GLN A 4 -38.94 -1.37 7.70
C GLN A 4 -37.79 -0.88 8.57
N GLU A 5 -37.26 -1.78 9.40
CA GLU A 5 -35.98 -1.55 10.08
C GLU A 5 -34.90 -1.39 9.02
N ILE A 6 -34.39 -0.16 8.90
CA ILE A 6 -33.31 0.16 7.99
C ILE A 6 -32.05 -0.56 8.49
N PRO A 7 -31.45 -1.46 7.70
CA PRO A 7 -30.31 -2.24 8.17
C PRO A 7 -29.13 -1.31 8.41
N LYS A 8 -28.75 -1.17 9.67
CA LYS A 8 -27.59 -0.40 10.10
C LYS A 8 -26.33 -1.00 9.45
N ILE A 9 -25.62 -0.21 8.65
CA ILE A 9 -24.39 -0.69 7.98
C ILE A 9 -23.25 -0.64 8.99
N THR A 10 -23.06 -1.73 9.71
CA THR A 10 -21.96 -1.90 10.68
C THR A 10 -20.69 -2.48 10.05
N ASP A 11 -20.80 -3.21 8.93
CA ASP A 11 -19.66 -3.85 8.27
C ASP A 11 -19.00 -2.92 7.23
N PRO A 12 -17.70 -2.59 7.35
CA PRO A 12 -16.96 -1.79 6.36
C PRO A 12 -16.95 -2.40 4.95
N LYS A 13 -17.05 -3.73 4.80
CA LYS A 13 -17.14 -4.37 3.48
C LYS A 13 -18.47 -4.09 2.79
N ALA A 14 -19.56 -4.09 3.55
CA ALA A 14 -20.88 -3.74 3.05
C ALA A 14 -20.93 -2.28 2.57
N LEU A 15 -20.37 -1.35 3.35
CA LEU A 15 -20.28 0.07 2.97
C LEU A 15 -19.46 0.27 1.68
N THR A 16 -18.34 -0.45 1.54
CA THR A 16 -17.53 -0.45 0.31
C THR A 16 -18.33 -0.93 -0.90
N GLY A 17 -19.13 -1.99 -0.72
CA GLY A 17 -20.00 -2.52 -1.77
C GLY A 17 -21.03 -1.49 -2.23
N VAL A 18 -21.68 -0.80 -1.29
CA VAL A 18 -22.65 0.27 -1.59
C VAL A 18 -21.97 1.44 -2.30
N TYR A 19 -20.84 1.92 -1.78
CA TYR A 19 -20.06 3.02 -2.36
C TYR A 19 -19.71 2.75 -3.83
N LYS A 20 -19.30 1.52 -4.14
CA LYS A 20 -19.03 1.08 -5.52
C LYS A 20 -20.30 1.01 -6.38
N LYS A 21 -21.36 0.35 -5.88
CA LYS A 21 -22.63 0.19 -6.62
C LYS A 21 -23.28 1.51 -7.01
N ARG A 22 -23.11 2.55 -6.19
CA ARG A 22 -23.65 3.89 -6.43
C ARG A 22 -22.86 4.71 -7.45
N GLY A 23 -21.74 4.19 -7.97
CA GLY A 23 -20.92 4.84 -8.99
C GLY A 23 -20.02 5.96 -8.45
N ALA A 24 -19.99 6.20 -7.14
CA ALA A 24 -19.10 7.18 -6.50
C ALA A 24 -17.62 6.84 -6.76
N PHE A 25 -17.28 5.56 -6.64
CA PHE A 25 -15.94 5.06 -6.99
C PHE A 25 -15.55 5.39 -8.44
N ASP A 26 -16.42 5.09 -9.40
CA ASP A 26 -16.13 5.33 -10.82
C ASP A 26 -16.05 6.81 -11.16
N LYS A 27 -16.90 7.64 -10.52
CA LYS A 27 -16.83 9.09 -10.62
C LYS A 27 -15.47 9.60 -10.14
N GLN A 28 -15.03 9.18 -8.96
CA GLN A 28 -13.75 9.62 -8.40
C GLN A 28 -12.57 9.13 -9.23
N ARG A 29 -12.61 7.89 -9.72
CA ARG A 29 -11.63 7.36 -10.67
C ARG A 29 -11.56 8.20 -11.94
N LYS A 30 -12.70 8.62 -12.50
CA LYS A 30 -12.74 9.48 -13.69
C LYS A 30 -12.14 10.86 -13.40
N THR A 31 -12.50 11.48 -12.28
CA THR A 31 -11.95 12.78 -11.86
C THR A 31 -10.42 12.70 -11.71
N LEU A 32 -9.91 11.68 -11.03
CA LEU A 32 -8.46 11.47 -10.88
C LEU A 32 -7.76 11.31 -12.24
N LEU A 33 -8.37 10.55 -13.16
CA LEU A 33 -7.81 10.37 -14.49
C LEU A 33 -7.79 11.68 -15.30
N GLU A 34 -8.85 12.48 -15.25
CA GLU A 34 -8.88 13.77 -15.94
C GLU A 34 -7.88 14.77 -15.34
N ASN A 35 -7.80 14.84 -14.01
CA ASN A 35 -6.81 15.65 -13.31
C ASN A 35 -5.38 15.23 -13.72
N PHE A 36 -5.12 13.93 -13.77
CA PHE A 36 -3.85 13.39 -14.25
C PHE A 36 -3.54 13.82 -15.69
N LYS A 37 -4.49 13.70 -16.63
CA LYS A 37 -4.26 14.13 -18.02
C LYS A 37 -3.89 15.61 -18.15
N SER A 38 -4.42 16.45 -17.27
CA SER A 38 -4.11 17.89 -17.21
C SER A 38 -2.86 18.22 -16.40
N SER A 39 -2.26 17.26 -15.70
CA SER A 39 -1.16 17.52 -14.78
C SER A 39 0.20 17.66 -15.49
N GLU A 40 1.14 18.27 -14.80
CA GLU A 40 2.54 18.32 -15.23
C GLU A 40 3.15 16.91 -15.31
N THR A 41 2.78 16.01 -14.38
CA THR A 41 3.20 14.61 -14.38
C THR A 41 2.89 13.92 -15.71
N HIS A 42 1.68 14.10 -16.26
CA HIS A 42 1.32 13.54 -17.56
C HIS A 42 2.13 14.15 -18.70
N SER A 43 2.40 15.46 -18.66
CA SER A 43 3.26 16.14 -19.63
C SER A 43 4.70 15.59 -19.61
N ASN A 44 5.24 15.37 -18.40
CA ASN A 44 6.57 14.79 -18.19
C ASN A 44 6.63 13.32 -18.64
N LEU A 45 5.58 12.54 -18.38
CA LEU A 45 5.44 11.18 -18.87
C LEU A 45 5.46 11.13 -20.42
N LEU A 46 4.69 12.01 -21.07
CA LEU A 46 4.65 12.11 -22.53
C LEU A 46 6.00 12.52 -23.11
N LEU A 47 6.68 13.48 -22.50
CA LEU A 47 8.01 13.90 -22.94
C LEU A 47 9.01 12.73 -22.86
N LYS A 48 9.02 12.01 -21.74
CA LYS A 48 9.92 10.87 -21.54
C LYS A 48 9.62 9.73 -22.51
N LEU A 49 8.35 9.44 -22.77
CA LEU A 49 7.92 8.49 -23.81
C LEU A 49 8.46 8.88 -25.19
N LYS A 50 8.32 10.15 -25.58
CA LYS A 50 8.84 10.64 -26.88
C LYS A 50 10.34 10.44 -26.99
N LEU A 51 11.10 10.84 -25.98
CA LEU A 51 12.56 10.68 -25.95
C LEU A 51 12.98 9.21 -26.03
N MET A 52 12.27 8.33 -25.33
CA MET A 52 12.53 6.89 -25.37
C MET A 52 12.27 6.32 -26.77
N VAL A 53 11.14 6.68 -27.39
CA VAL A 53 10.81 6.24 -28.76
C VAL A 53 11.82 6.78 -29.77
N GLU A 54 12.18 8.06 -29.69
CA GLU A 54 13.20 8.66 -30.55
C GLU A 54 14.55 7.96 -30.42
N SER A 55 14.97 7.65 -29.19
CA SER A 55 16.19 6.88 -28.93
C SER A 55 16.13 5.50 -29.58
N LYS A 56 15.01 4.78 -29.45
CA LYS A 56 14.84 3.45 -30.07
C LYS A 56 14.81 3.50 -31.60
N VAL A 57 14.16 4.51 -32.19
CA VAL A 57 14.16 4.72 -33.65
C VAL A 57 15.56 5.07 -34.16
N LYS A 58 16.31 5.91 -33.45
CA LYS A 58 17.71 6.22 -33.80
C LYS A 58 18.59 4.97 -33.76
N ASN A 59 18.41 4.12 -32.75
CA ASN A 59 19.21 2.90 -32.59
C ASN A 59 18.80 1.79 -33.57
N ASN A 60 17.53 1.76 -34.00
CA ASN A 60 17.03 0.79 -34.97
C ASN A 60 15.98 1.42 -35.90
N PRO A 61 16.40 2.07 -37.00
CA PRO A 61 15.49 2.76 -37.92
C PRO A 61 14.49 1.81 -38.60
N ASP A 62 14.85 0.55 -38.81
CA ASP A 62 14.01 -0.47 -39.44
C ASP A 62 12.73 -0.76 -38.64
N ILE A 63 12.67 -0.34 -37.37
CA ILE A 63 11.45 -0.44 -36.56
C ILE A 63 10.29 0.31 -37.22
N LEU A 64 10.55 1.45 -37.86
CA LEU A 64 9.54 2.25 -38.57
C LEU A 64 8.95 1.54 -39.79
N MET A 65 9.69 0.58 -40.36
CA MET A 65 9.21 -0.25 -41.47
C MET A 65 8.33 -1.40 -41.00
N LYS A 66 8.21 -1.64 -39.68
CA LYS A 66 7.32 -2.67 -39.13
C LYS A 66 5.89 -2.14 -39.02
N ASN A 67 4.92 -3.05 -39.07
CA ASN A 67 3.52 -2.73 -38.83
C ASN A 67 3.33 -2.01 -37.48
N LYS A 68 2.46 -1.00 -37.44
CA LYS A 68 2.17 -0.16 -36.26
C LYS A 68 1.94 -0.97 -34.97
N GLY A 69 1.21 -2.08 -35.05
CA GLY A 69 0.96 -2.96 -33.90
C GLY A 69 2.22 -3.69 -33.39
N LYS A 70 3.12 -4.14 -34.28
CA LYS A 70 4.38 -4.78 -33.90
C LYS A 70 5.32 -3.78 -33.23
N MET A 71 5.34 -2.53 -33.70
CA MET A 71 6.10 -1.46 -33.05
C MET A 71 5.58 -1.16 -31.65
N ALA A 72 4.26 -0.97 -31.50
CA ALA A 72 3.64 -0.70 -30.21
C ALA A 72 3.94 -1.80 -29.18
N ALA A 73 3.87 -3.07 -29.60
CA ALA A 73 4.19 -4.20 -28.75
C ALA A 73 5.66 -4.21 -28.29
N LEU A 74 6.61 -3.87 -29.17
CA LEU A 74 8.03 -3.78 -28.80
C LEU A 74 8.29 -2.66 -27.79
N ILE A 75 7.70 -1.49 -28.03
CA ILE A 75 7.84 -0.34 -27.13
C ILE A 75 7.20 -0.66 -25.77
N GLN A 76 6.01 -1.27 -25.77
CA GLN A 76 5.33 -1.68 -24.53
C GLN A 76 6.14 -2.72 -23.74
N GLY A 77 6.68 -3.72 -24.42
CA GLY A 77 7.53 -4.74 -23.79
C GLY A 77 8.75 -4.14 -23.12
N GLU A 78 9.38 -3.15 -23.76
CA GLU A 78 10.52 -2.44 -23.18
C GLU A 78 10.13 -1.63 -21.94
N ILE A 79 9.04 -0.85 -22.00
CA ILE A 79 8.55 -0.08 -20.84
C ILE A 79 8.32 -0.99 -19.63
N MET A 80 7.72 -2.16 -19.86
CA MET A 80 7.49 -3.15 -18.81
C MET A 80 8.79 -3.78 -18.31
N SER A 81 9.78 -4.00 -19.20
CA SER A 81 11.09 -4.52 -18.82
C SER A 81 11.86 -3.52 -17.94
N GLU A 82 11.90 -2.24 -18.32
CA GLU A 82 12.55 -1.16 -17.56
C GLU A 82 11.86 -0.84 -16.23
N HIS A 83 10.58 -1.20 -16.06
CA HIS A 83 9.89 -1.08 -14.78
C HIS A 83 10.23 -2.19 -13.80
N ASN A 84 10.51 -3.39 -14.32
CA ASN A 84 10.90 -4.52 -13.48
C ASN A 84 12.39 -4.50 -13.12
N SER A 85 13.23 -3.77 -13.87
CA SER A 85 14.57 -3.45 -13.40
C SER A 85 14.47 -2.46 -12.25
N LYS A 86 15.24 -2.66 -11.17
CA LYS A 86 15.21 -1.84 -9.94
C LYS A 86 15.69 -0.39 -10.13
N ASP A 87 15.75 0.10 -11.36
CA ASP A 87 16.19 1.43 -11.70
C ASP A 87 15.07 2.43 -11.43
N SER A 88 15.31 3.31 -10.46
CA SER A 88 14.35 4.34 -10.01
C SER A 88 13.97 5.34 -11.11
N THR A 89 14.68 5.33 -12.23
CA THR A 89 14.46 6.09 -13.45
C THR A 89 13.49 5.44 -14.44
N SER A 90 12.79 4.36 -14.09
CA SER A 90 11.74 3.79 -14.94
C SER A 90 10.68 4.83 -15.36
N LEU A 91 10.07 4.67 -16.54
CA LEU A 91 8.99 5.54 -17.01
C LEU A 91 7.77 5.48 -16.07
N LEU A 92 7.42 4.28 -15.60
CA LEU A 92 6.24 4.05 -14.77
C LEU A 92 6.43 4.53 -13.33
N SER A 93 7.68 4.67 -12.85
CA SER A 93 7.95 5.18 -11.50
C SER A 93 7.49 6.63 -11.30
N ILE A 94 7.37 7.42 -12.39
CA ILE A 94 6.80 8.76 -12.37
C ILE A 94 5.30 8.71 -12.02
N VAL A 95 4.59 7.75 -12.59
CA VAL A 95 3.15 7.55 -12.34
C VAL A 95 2.94 6.98 -10.94
N ASP A 96 3.76 6.01 -10.53
CA ASP A 96 3.68 5.41 -9.19
C ASP A 96 3.86 6.47 -8.09
N LYS A 97 4.82 7.39 -8.26
CA LYS A 97 5.04 8.51 -7.33
C LYS A 97 3.84 9.47 -7.28
N ASP A 98 3.26 9.79 -8.42
CA ASP A 98 2.09 10.67 -8.50
C ASP A 98 0.86 10.06 -7.82
N ILE A 99 0.63 8.75 -8.03
CA ILE A 99 -0.41 7.99 -7.32
C ILE A 99 -0.15 8.01 -5.81
N GLN A 100 1.10 7.76 -5.40
CA GLN A 100 1.48 7.76 -4.00
C GLN A 100 1.17 9.13 -3.36
N GLU A 101 1.64 10.21 -3.96
CA GLU A 101 1.48 11.58 -3.42
C GLU A 101 0.03 12.05 -3.44
N LYS A 102 -0.68 11.85 -4.55
CA LYS A 102 -2.02 12.43 -4.76
C LYS A 102 -3.16 11.58 -4.20
N ILE A 103 -2.93 10.29 -3.96
CA ILE A 103 -3.98 9.36 -3.55
C ILE A 103 -3.63 8.68 -2.22
N ILE A 104 -2.49 8.01 -2.13
CA ILE A 104 -2.17 7.14 -0.99
C ILE A 104 -1.75 7.95 0.23
N ASP A 105 -0.94 8.98 0.04
CA ASP A 105 -0.40 9.82 1.11
C ASP A 105 -1.15 11.17 1.20
N SER A 106 -2.11 11.43 0.31
CA SER A 106 -2.85 12.68 0.28
C SER A 106 -3.89 12.76 1.42
N PRO A 107 -3.69 13.64 2.42
CA PRO A 107 -4.67 13.82 3.49
C PRO A 107 -5.98 14.39 2.96
N GLU A 108 -5.92 15.32 2.00
CA GLU A 108 -7.09 15.95 1.38
C GLU A 108 -7.96 14.92 0.65
N PHE A 109 -7.33 14.00 -0.09
CA PHE A 109 -8.06 12.93 -0.77
C PHE A 109 -8.74 12.00 0.23
N HIS A 110 -8.06 11.66 1.32
CA HIS A 110 -8.63 10.85 2.39
C HIS A 110 -9.79 11.53 3.11
N GLU A 111 -9.71 12.84 3.35
CA GLU A 111 -10.81 13.60 3.95
C GLU A 111 -12.04 13.63 3.05
N LEU A 112 -11.84 13.88 1.75
CA LEU A 112 -12.91 13.84 0.76
C LEU A 112 -13.59 12.46 0.73
N LEU A 113 -12.79 11.39 0.67
CA LEU A 113 -13.31 10.01 0.67
C LEU A 113 -14.07 9.69 1.96
N ARG A 114 -13.57 10.10 3.14
CA ARG A 114 -14.28 9.92 4.41
C ARG A 114 -15.61 10.64 4.41
N LYS A 115 -15.66 11.88 3.92
CA LYS A 115 -16.90 12.66 3.83
C LYS A 115 -17.92 11.97 2.93
N GLU A 116 -17.48 11.50 1.77
CA GLU A 116 -18.36 10.80 0.83
C GLU A 116 -18.87 9.47 1.39
N LEU A 117 -18.02 8.70 2.09
CA LEU A 117 -18.44 7.47 2.76
C LEU A 117 -19.43 7.73 3.90
N LYS A 118 -19.25 8.81 4.67
CA LYS A 118 -20.22 9.23 5.70
C LYS A 118 -21.57 9.59 5.07
N GLU A 119 -21.57 10.29 3.95
CA GLU A 119 -22.80 10.63 3.22
C GLU A 119 -23.50 9.38 2.66
N VAL A 120 -22.74 8.44 2.10
CA VAL A 120 -23.29 7.16 1.63
C VAL A 120 -23.91 6.39 2.80
N LYS A 121 -23.20 6.30 3.93
CA LYS A 121 -23.71 5.64 5.13
C LYS A 121 -24.98 6.31 5.64
N ARG A 122 -25.00 7.63 5.74
CA ARG A 122 -26.18 8.41 6.14
C ARG A 122 -27.39 8.11 5.26
N ARG A 123 -27.21 8.13 3.93
CA ARG A 123 -28.30 7.90 2.98
C ARG A 123 -28.81 6.46 3.05
N GLU A 124 -27.95 5.49 3.38
CA GLU A 124 -28.36 4.10 3.59
C GLU A 124 -29.08 3.90 4.92
N GLU A 125 -28.65 4.59 5.98
CA GLU A 125 -29.29 4.54 7.31
C GLU A 125 -30.54 5.41 7.42
N GLY A 126 -30.89 6.16 6.35
CA GLY A 126 -32.09 7.01 6.31
C GLY A 126 -32.06 8.19 7.29
N ILE A 127 -30.86 8.59 7.74
CA ILE A 127 -30.69 9.63 8.77
C ILE A 127 -31.02 11.01 8.18
N THR A 128 -31.86 11.76 8.90
CA THR A 128 -32.26 13.12 8.52
C THR A 128 -31.07 14.10 8.52
N ASP A 129 -31.19 15.23 7.80
CA ASP A 129 -30.12 16.25 7.73
C ASP A 129 -29.73 16.76 9.12
N GLU A 130 -30.70 16.92 10.01
CA GLU A 130 -30.51 17.42 11.37
C GLU A 130 -29.76 16.45 12.27
N GLU A 131 -30.11 15.16 12.25
CA GLU A 131 -29.40 14.13 13.02
C GLU A 131 -27.98 13.91 12.50
N PHE A 132 -27.78 13.98 11.19
CA PHE A 132 -26.45 13.82 10.62
C PHE A 132 -25.49 14.95 11.02
N ASN A 133 -25.96 16.20 11.00
CA ASN A 133 -25.16 17.35 11.43
C ASN A 133 -24.79 17.24 12.91
N ARG A 134 -25.73 16.76 13.75
CA ARG A 134 -25.49 16.54 15.18
C ARG A 134 -24.42 15.48 15.43
N ILE A 135 -24.48 14.35 14.72
CA ILE A 135 -23.47 13.28 14.78
C ILE A 135 -22.11 13.81 14.30
N LEU A 136 -22.09 14.62 13.24
CA LEU A 136 -20.85 15.19 12.70
C LEU A 136 -20.17 16.15 13.68
N GLU A 137 -20.95 17.01 14.35
CA GLU A 137 -20.45 17.92 15.38
C GLU A 137 -19.93 17.16 16.60
N GLU A 138 -20.63 16.12 17.03
CA GLU A 138 -20.24 15.32 18.19
C GLU A 138 -18.95 14.53 17.92
N GLU A 139 -18.81 13.95 16.72
CA GLU A 139 -17.59 13.28 16.27
C GLU A 139 -16.41 14.26 16.17
N HIS A 140 -16.64 15.47 15.64
CA HIS A 140 -15.63 16.51 15.54
C HIS A 140 -15.16 17.00 16.93
N GLN A 141 -16.09 17.19 17.87
CA GLN A 141 -15.75 17.52 19.25
C GLN A 141 -14.94 16.41 19.92
N GLN A 142 -15.32 15.14 19.73
CA GLN A 142 -14.55 14.00 20.26
C GLN A 142 -13.15 13.92 19.66
N GLU A 143 -13.00 14.17 18.36
CA GLU A 143 -11.68 14.16 17.71
C GLU A 143 -10.80 15.29 18.24
N GLN A 144 -11.35 16.50 18.43
CA GLN A 144 -10.63 17.61 19.04
C GLN A 144 -10.21 17.30 20.48
N GLN A 145 -11.11 16.71 21.29
CA GLN A 145 -10.78 16.29 22.65
C GLN A 145 -9.67 15.24 22.66
N LYS A 146 -9.73 14.23 21.79
CA LYS A 146 -8.66 13.22 21.64
C LYS A 146 -7.32 13.84 21.24
N LYS A 147 -7.31 14.77 20.28
CA LYS A 147 -6.09 15.46 19.85
C LYS A 147 -5.49 16.28 21.00
N ALA A 148 -6.32 17.00 21.76
CA ALA A 148 -5.89 17.75 22.93
C ALA A 148 -5.34 16.85 24.04
N GLN A 149 -5.97 15.69 24.28
CA GLN A 149 -5.50 14.70 25.25
C GLN A 149 -4.12 14.14 24.86
N LEU A 150 -3.95 13.75 23.58
CA LEU A 150 -2.69 13.25 23.04
C LEU A 150 -1.56 14.28 23.10
N GLN A 151 -1.87 15.57 22.95
CA GLN A 151 -0.89 16.64 23.12
C GLN A 151 -0.46 16.77 24.58
N LYS A 152 -1.42 16.78 25.52
CA LYS A 152 -1.12 16.78 26.96
C LYS A 152 -0.27 15.58 27.38
N ASP A 153 -0.59 14.39 26.89
CA ASP A 153 0.18 13.18 27.20
C ASP A 153 1.62 13.24 26.66
N LYS A 154 1.81 13.82 25.47
CA LYS A 154 3.15 14.07 24.90
C LYS A 154 3.94 15.09 25.71
N GLU A 155 3.30 16.16 26.18
CA GLU A 155 3.92 17.19 27.03
C GLU A 155 4.34 16.63 28.39
N ILE A 156 3.48 15.82 29.04
CA ILE A 156 3.81 15.13 30.29
C ILE A 156 5.03 14.22 30.08
N HIS A 157 5.03 13.42 29.01
CA HIS A 157 6.12 12.49 28.74
C HIS A 157 7.45 13.18 28.39
N ASN A 158 7.41 14.40 27.83
CA ASN A 158 8.61 15.22 27.61
C ASN A 158 9.12 15.85 28.92
N SER A 159 8.21 16.35 29.78
CA SER A 159 8.57 16.94 31.07
C SER A 159 9.22 15.93 32.03
N ASP A 160 8.83 14.66 31.98
CA ASP A 160 9.44 13.58 32.76
C ASP A 160 10.83 13.18 32.26
N LYS A 161 11.10 13.29 30.95
CA LYS A 161 12.44 13.08 30.38
C LYS A 161 13.40 14.20 30.76
N GLU A 162 12.93 15.45 30.79
CA GLU A 162 13.74 16.60 31.22
C GLU A 162 14.03 16.58 32.73
N ARG A 163 13.13 16.04 33.58
CA ARG A 163 13.41 15.85 35.01
C ARG A 163 14.38 14.71 35.31
N SER A 164 14.56 13.75 34.40
CA SER A 164 15.48 12.63 34.57
C SER A 164 16.95 12.98 34.26
N SER A 165 17.24 14.08 33.56
CA SER A 165 18.61 14.49 33.23
C SER A 165 19.31 15.27 34.36
N TYR A 166 18.57 15.71 35.40
CA TYR A 166 19.10 16.43 36.56
C TYR A 166 19.23 15.58 37.84
N ARG A 167 19.31 14.25 37.72
CA ARG A 167 19.70 13.43 38.87
C ARG A 167 21.23 13.34 38.92
N PRO A 168 21.90 13.89 39.94
CA PRO A 168 23.33 13.67 40.09
C PRO A 168 23.58 12.18 40.24
N ASN A 169 24.47 11.63 39.40
CA ASN A 169 24.87 10.24 39.40
C ASN A 169 25.23 9.80 40.82
N LYS A 170 24.34 9.04 41.47
CA LYS A 170 24.69 8.31 42.69
C LYS A 170 25.64 7.19 42.27
N VAL A 171 26.91 7.37 42.64
CA VAL A 171 28.01 6.41 42.57
C VAL A 171 27.49 4.97 42.70
N THR A 172 27.52 4.25 41.59
CA THR A 172 27.27 2.81 41.56
C THR A 172 28.42 2.13 42.29
N LYS A 173 28.13 1.51 43.44
CA LYS A 173 29.06 0.60 44.11
C LYS A 173 29.47 -0.49 43.12
N ALA A 174 30.77 -0.77 43.04
CA ALA A 174 31.34 -1.78 42.14
C ALA A 174 30.67 -3.15 42.36
N PRO A 175 30.51 -3.97 41.29
CA PRO A 175 29.92 -5.29 41.40
C PRO A 175 30.80 -6.17 42.29
N ARG A 176 30.21 -6.68 43.37
CA ARG A 176 30.88 -7.61 44.27
C ARG A 176 30.91 -9.00 43.62
N PHE A 177 32.03 -9.33 42.98
CA PHE A 177 32.29 -10.69 42.48
C PHE A 177 32.24 -11.67 43.66
N LYS A 178 31.28 -12.60 43.65
CA LYS A 178 31.29 -13.77 44.54
C LYS A 178 32.10 -14.87 43.88
N TYR A 179 33.32 -15.08 44.35
CA TYR A 179 34.07 -16.30 44.09
C TYR A 179 33.50 -17.42 44.97
N ASN A 180 32.69 -18.31 44.39
CA ASN A 180 32.46 -19.62 44.98
C ASN A 180 33.56 -20.56 44.48
N SER A 181 34.56 -20.78 45.33
CA SER A 181 35.55 -21.83 45.17
C SER A 181 34.93 -23.18 45.53
N VAL A 182 34.81 -24.02 44.51
CA VAL A 182 34.96 -25.48 44.45
C VAL A 182 34.63 -26.28 45.72
N ASN A 183 33.64 -27.18 45.59
CA ASN A 183 33.72 -28.48 46.23
C ASN A 183 33.53 -29.60 45.21
N THR A 184 34.53 -30.46 45.18
CA THR A 184 34.77 -31.58 44.28
C THR A 184 33.87 -32.78 44.61
N SER A 185 33.19 -33.33 43.60
CA SER A 185 32.75 -34.74 43.56
C SER A 185 32.39 -35.08 42.10
N ARG A 186 33.33 -35.67 41.34
CA ARG A 186 33.38 -37.11 40.98
C ARG A 186 32.02 -37.79 40.76
N ASN A 187 31.66 -37.97 39.50
CA ASN A 187 31.14 -39.19 38.85
C ASN A 187 30.96 -38.85 37.36
N SER A 188 31.86 -39.27 36.46
CA SER A 188 31.96 -40.58 35.80
C SER A 188 30.80 -40.90 34.83
N SER A 189 31.20 -41.13 33.57
CA SER A 189 30.51 -41.94 32.53
C SER A 189 29.38 -41.23 31.77
N THR A 190 29.19 -41.29 30.44
CA THR A 190 29.81 -41.96 29.27
C THR A 190 28.95 -41.57 28.04
N ASN A 191 29.57 -41.43 26.85
CA ASN A 191 28.99 -41.65 25.50
C ASN A 191 27.85 -40.72 25.02
N LYS A 192 27.59 -40.43 23.74
CA LYS A 192 28.15 -40.71 22.39
C LYS A 192 27.33 -39.79 21.45
N GLU A 193 27.97 -39.10 20.50
CA GLU A 193 27.83 -39.30 19.04
C GLU A 193 26.42 -39.32 18.41
N GLY A 194 26.29 -38.63 17.26
CA GLY A 194 25.29 -38.91 16.22
C GLY A 194 24.20 -37.83 16.10
N ASN A 195 24.27 -36.84 15.21
CA ASN A 195 24.15 -36.91 13.74
C ASN A 195 22.73 -37.35 13.28
N SER A 196 22.01 -36.48 12.57
CA SER A 196 21.50 -36.72 11.20
C SER A 196 20.34 -35.78 10.81
N SER A 197 20.36 -35.41 9.52
CA SER A 197 19.22 -35.30 8.59
C SER A 197 18.25 -34.13 8.81
N GLY A 198 18.04 -33.21 7.87
CA GLY A 198 17.94 -33.42 6.42
C GLY A 198 16.47 -33.51 6.06
N ASN A 199 15.94 -32.53 5.32
CA ASN A 199 14.78 -32.80 4.49
C ASN A 199 14.82 -32.00 3.19
N SER A 200 14.60 -32.76 2.13
CA SER A 200 14.81 -32.50 0.72
C SER A 200 13.60 -31.87 0.04
N SER A 201 13.92 -31.10 -0.99
CA SER A 201 13.16 -30.84 -2.22
C SER A 201 12.05 -31.83 -2.61
N THR A 202 10.96 -31.31 -3.15
CA THR A 202 10.29 -31.93 -4.31
C THR A 202 9.78 -30.85 -5.28
N SER A 203 10.31 -30.94 -6.49
CA SER A 203 9.85 -30.35 -7.74
C SER A 203 8.77 -31.23 -8.37
N ALA A 204 7.78 -30.63 -9.04
CA ALA A 204 7.07 -31.28 -10.14
C ALA A 204 6.48 -30.22 -11.09
N GLY A 205 7.04 -30.16 -12.31
CA GLY A 205 6.38 -29.57 -13.46
C GLY A 205 5.45 -30.59 -14.12
N SER A 206 4.46 -30.09 -14.85
CA SER A 206 3.77 -30.87 -15.87
C SER A 206 3.25 -29.94 -16.96
N THR A 207 3.90 -30.04 -18.12
CA THR A 207 3.52 -29.53 -19.43
C THR A 207 2.42 -30.41 -20.02
N ASN A 208 1.38 -29.82 -20.60
CA ASN A 208 0.51 -30.51 -21.55
C ASN A 208 0.37 -29.65 -22.83
N GLU A 209 1.09 -30.06 -23.87
CA GLU A 209 0.79 -29.77 -25.26
C GLU A 209 -0.34 -30.69 -25.76
N ALA A 210 -1.22 -30.17 -26.61
CA ALA A 210 -1.96 -30.96 -27.61
C ALA A 210 -2.44 -30.05 -28.78
N PRO A 211 -2.68 -30.60 -29.99
CA PRO A 211 -2.36 -29.91 -31.24
C PRO A 211 -3.55 -29.42 -32.09
N LYS A 212 -3.16 -28.67 -33.14
CA LYS A 212 -3.88 -28.15 -34.32
C LYS A 212 -5.01 -29.04 -34.88
N LYS A 213 -6.09 -28.41 -35.33
CA LYS A 213 -6.86 -28.83 -36.51
C LYS A 213 -7.16 -27.63 -37.40
N GLY A 214 -6.63 -27.66 -38.62
CA GLY A 214 -7.07 -26.80 -39.71
C GLY A 214 -8.38 -27.32 -40.30
N PHE A 215 -9.18 -26.41 -40.83
CA PHE A 215 -10.19 -26.73 -41.83
C PHE A 215 -10.04 -25.77 -43.00
N HIS A 216 -9.90 -26.41 -44.16
CA HIS A 216 -9.88 -25.88 -45.50
C HIS A 216 -11.31 -26.03 -46.04
N LEU A 217 -11.87 -25.00 -46.69
CA LEU A 217 -12.95 -25.07 -47.70
C LEU A 217 -13.10 -23.63 -48.25
N MET A 218 -12.57 -23.32 -49.44
CA MET A 218 -13.29 -23.39 -50.74
C MET A 218 -14.64 -22.67 -50.70
N TYR A 219 -14.65 -21.40 -51.12
CA TYR A 219 -15.30 -20.89 -52.34
C TYR A 219 -14.67 -19.55 -52.70
#